data_AF-A0A8J4RHH0-F1
#
_entry.id   AF-A0A8J4RHH0-F1
#
_cell.length_a   1.000
_cell.length_b   1.000
_cell.length_c   1.000
_cell.angle_alpha   90.00
_cell.angle_beta   90.00
_cell.angle_gamma   90.00
#
_symmetry.space_group_name_H-M   'P 1'
#
loop_
_entity.id
_entity.type
_entity.pdbx_description
1 polymer ?
#
loop_
_entity_poly.entity_id
_entity_poly.type
_entity_poly.pdbx_seq_one_letter_code
_entity_poly.pdbx_strand_id
1 'polypeptide(L)'
;MLGILWLCKITVVPSTWPASETLKIKPDGVLFSNGPGDPSAVPYAVETVKEILGKLPVFGICMGHQLLGQALGGKTFKTKLGHHGGNHQVCNLRSGHVEISAQNHNYAVDPASLPEGVEVTHVNLNDGSCAGLAYPAQNIMSLQYHPEASPGPHDSDNAFQEFIELMKRAKENT
;
A
#
# COMPACT_ATOMS: atom_id res chain seq x y z
N MET A 1 -1.35 2.31 15.12
CA MET A 1 -2.46 3.18 14.69
C MET A 1 -3.78 2.41 14.53
N LEU A 2 -3.86 1.42 13.62
CA LEU A 2 -5.08 0.64 13.34
C LEU A 2 -5.82 0.00 14.54
N GLY A 3 -5.10 -0.56 15.51
CA GLY A 3 -5.74 -1.36 16.56
C GLY A 3 -6.49 -0.55 17.62
N ILE A 4 -5.98 0.65 17.93
CA ILE A 4 -6.48 1.46 19.05
C ILE A 4 -7.46 2.52 18.56
N LEU A 5 -7.14 3.19 17.45
CA LEU A 5 -7.95 4.31 16.94
C LEU A 5 -9.13 3.85 16.08
N TRP A 6 -8.99 2.69 15.44
CA TRP A 6 -9.94 2.22 14.43
C TRP A 6 -10.64 0.92 14.78
N LEU A 7 -10.51 0.47 16.05
CA LEU A 7 -11.17 -0.71 16.61
C LEU A 7 -10.93 -2.01 15.82
N CYS A 8 -9.79 -2.13 15.12
CA CYS A 8 -9.41 -3.36 14.44
C CYS A 8 -8.74 -4.35 15.40
N LYS A 9 -9.15 -5.62 15.37
CA LYS A 9 -8.34 -6.70 15.94
C LYS A 9 -7.19 -7.02 14.99
N ILE A 10 -5.96 -6.73 15.41
CA ILE A 10 -4.75 -6.94 14.59
C ILE A 10 -4.10 -8.27 14.95
N THR A 11 -3.76 -9.06 13.93
CA THR A 11 -2.87 -10.21 14.04
C THR A 11 -1.63 -9.94 13.20
N VAL A 12 -0.48 -9.76 13.87
CA VAL A 12 0.81 -9.57 13.22
C VAL A 12 1.45 -10.93 13.02
N VAL A 13 1.92 -11.20 11.80
CA VAL A 13 2.58 -12.46 11.43
C VAL A 13 3.97 -12.18 10.83
N PRO A 14 4.90 -13.15 10.87
CA PRO A 14 6.21 -13.01 10.22
C PRO A 14 6.09 -12.78 8.70
N SER A 15 7.11 -12.18 8.08
CA SER A 15 7.12 -11.96 6.62
C SER A 15 7.05 -13.25 5.79
N THR A 16 7.46 -14.38 6.38
CA THR A 16 7.42 -15.72 5.76
C THR A 16 6.12 -16.47 6.03
N TRP A 17 5.13 -15.83 6.67
CA TRP A 17 3.86 -16.46 6.98
C TRP A 17 3.10 -16.82 5.69
N PRO A 18 2.71 -18.09 5.48
CA PRO A 18 2.08 -18.51 4.24
C PRO A 18 0.72 -17.84 4.00
N ALA A 19 0.41 -17.48 2.76
CA ALA A 19 -0.91 -16.96 2.40
C ALA A 19 -2.04 -17.91 2.76
N SER A 20 -1.82 -19.22 2.65
CA SER A 20 -2.80 -20.25 3.06
C SER A 20 -3.15 -20.17 4.55
N GLU A 21 -2.19 -19.88 5.43
CA GLU A 21 -2.43 -19.68 6.86
C GLU A 21 -3.13 -18.33 7.13
N THR A 22 -2.78 -17.28 6.38
CA THR A 22 -3.52 -15.99 6.41
C THR A 22 -4.99 -16.18 6.06
N LEU A 23 -5.31 -16.97 5.04
CA LEU A 23 -6.70 -17.21 4.62
C LEU A 23 -7.47 -18.07 5.65
N LYS A 24 -6.80 -18.98 6.35
CA LYS A 24 -7.43 -19.85 7.38
C LYS A 24 -7.96 -19.06 8.58
N ILE A 25 -7.31 -17.96 8.95
CA ILE A 25 -7.77 -17.11 10.06
C ILE A 25 -8.92 -16.18 9.67
N LYS A 26 -9.39 -16.24 8.40
CA LYS A 26 -10.54 -15.50 7.85
C LYS A 26 -10.52 -14.00 8.21
N PRO A 27 -9.45 -13.27 7.85
CA PRO A 27 -9.37 -11.85 8.15
C PRO A 27 -10.29 -11.05 7.23
N ASP A 28 -10.68 -9.86 7.69
CA ASP A 28 -11.53 -8.94 6.92
C ASP A 28 -10.77 -8.20 5.80
N GLY A 29 -9.45 -8.14 5.94
CA GLY A 29 -8.52 -7.55 5.00
C GLY A 29 -7.08 -7.81 5.43
N VAL A 30 -6.14 -7.58 4.51
CA VAL A 30 -4.71 -7.80 4.74
C VAL A 30 -3.95 -6.51 4.50
N LEU A 31 -3.09 -6.13 5.46
CA LEU A 31 -2.18 -5.01 5.32
C LEU A 31 -0.75 -5.52 5.15
N PHE A 32 -0.10 -5.12 4.06
CA PHE A 32 1.34 -5.30 3.86
C PHE A 32 2.06 -4.03 4.33
N SER A 33 2.81 -4.15 5.43
CA SER A 33 3.46 -3.02 6.08
C SER A 33 4.68 -2.52 5.31
N ASN A 34 5.29 -1.46 5.83
CA ASN A 34 6.61 -1.02 5.42
C ASN A 34 7.71 -2.04 5.80
N GLY A 35 8.89 -1.85 5.22
CA GLY A 35 10.07 -2.65 5.49
C GLY A 35 11.32 -2.09 4.81
N PRO A 36 12.52 -2.52 5.22
CA PRO A 36 13.77 -2.09 4.59
C PRO A 36 14.08 -2.88 3.32
N GLY A 37 14.89 -2.29 2.45
CA GLY A 37 15.55 -3.00 1.35
C GLY A 37 14.86 -2.89 0.00
N ASP A 38 15.30 -3.74 -0.93
CA ASP A 38 14.77 -3.83 -2.29
C ASP A 38 13.63 -4.85 -2.35
N PRO A 39 12.41 -4.47 -2.78
CA PRO A 39 11.30 -5.40 -2.93
C PRO A 39 11.63 -6.56 -3.89
N SER A 40 12.48 -6.36 -4.91
CA SER A 40 12.88 -7.47 -5.79
C SER A 40 13.78 -8.50 -5.12
N ALA A 41 14.37 -8.19 -3.96
CA ALA A 41 15.18 -9.12 -3.18
C ALA A 41 14.35 -10.04 -2.28
N VAL A 42 13.03 -9.87 -2.22
CA VAL A 42 12.11 -10.70 -1.41
C VAL A 42 11.01 -11.36 -2.26
N PRO A 43 11.37 -12.20 -3.25
CA PRO A 43 10.39 -12.81 -4.17
C PRO A 43 9.31 -13.62 -3.44
N TYR A 44 9.63 -14.23 -2.29
CA TYR A 44 8.66 -14.95 -1.47
C TYR A 44 7.50 -14.07 -1.00
N ALA A 45 7.76 -12.79 -0.71
CA ALA A 45 6.74 -11.84 -0.27
C ALA A 45 5.82 -11.46 -1.43
N VAL A 46 6.38 -11.28 -2.64
CA VAL A 46 5.60 -11.03 -3.86
C VAL A 46 4.67 -12.20 -4.16
N GLU A 47 5.15 -13.44 -4.06
CA GLU A 47 4.30 -14.63 -4.27
C GLU A 47 3.18 -14.72 -3.22
N THR A 48 3.49 -14.43 -1.96
CA THR A 48 2.48 -14.36 -0.90
C THR A 48 1.39 -13.32 -1.20
N VAL A 49 1.78 -12.15 -1.71
CA VAL A 49 0.83 -11.10 -2.12
C VAL A 49 -0.05 -11.61 -3.26
N LYS A 50 0.55 -12.17 -4.33
CA LYS A 50 -0.19 -12.73 -5.47
C LYS A 50 -1.22 -13.76 -5.06
N GLU A 51 -0.89 -14.63 -4.11
CA GLU A 51 -1.82 -15.63 -3.58
C GLU A 51 -3.01 -15.03 -2.81
N ILE A 52 -2.90 -13.80 -2.31
CA ILE A 52 -3.94 -13.09 -1.54
C ILE A 52 -4.79 -12.19 -2.44
N LEU A 53 -4.22 -11.64 -3.52
CA LEU A 53 -4.93 -10.71 -4.41
C LEU A 53 -6.24 -11.30 -4.95
N GLY A 54 -7.28 -10.46 -4.99
CA GLY A 54 -8.61 -10.83 -5.46
C GLY A 54 -9.43 -11.71 -4.50
N LYS A 55 -8.85 -12.16 -3.36
CA LYS A 55 -9.57 -12.95 -2.35
C LYS A 55 -10.07 -12.12 -1.17
N LEU A 56 -9.35 -11.06 -0.85
CA LEU A 56 -9.61 -10.16 0.28
C LEU A 56 -9.25 -8.72 -0.09
N PRO A 57 -9.80 -7.72 0.60
CA PRO A 57 -9.30 -6.36 0.57
C PRO A 57 -7.83 -6.29 0.99
N VAL A 58 -7.01 -5.58 0.22
CA VAL A 58 -5.57 -5.45 0.48
C VAL A 58 -5.13 -3.99 0.54
N PHE A 59 -4.35 -3.65 1.56
CA PHE A 59 -3.68 -2.35 1.68
C PHE A 59 -2.17 -2.52 1.79
N GLY A 60 -1.40 -1.84 0.93
CA GLY A 60 0.07 -1.82 1.02
C GLY A 60 0.62 -0.45 1.38
N ILE A 61 1.57 -0.40 2.31
CA ILE A 61 2.26 0.83 2.74
C ILE A 61 3.76 0.73 2.44
N CYS A 62 4.33 1.73 1.78
CA CYS A 62 5.75 1.84 1.45
C CYS A 62 6.27 0.58 0.72
N MET A 63 6.97 -0.33 1.41
CA MET A 63 7.39 -1.61 0.84
C MET A 63 6.19 -2.46 0.40
N GLY A 64 5.08 -2.45 1.16
CA GLY A 64 3.84 -3.12 0.77
C GLY A 64 3.25 -2.59 -0.54
N HIS A 65 3.37 -1.28 -0.80
CA HIS A 65 2.96 -0.69 -2.09
C HIS A 65 3.79 -1.24 -3.25
N GLN A 66 5.10 -1.39 -3.06
CA GLN A 66 6.00 -1.92 -4.08
C GLN A 66 5.77 -3.40 -4.34
N LEU A 67 5.56 -4.20 -3.28
CA LEU A 67 5.21 -5.62 -3.39
C LEU A 67 3.89 -5.79 -4.15
N LEU A 68 2.89 -4.93 -3.91
CA LEU A 68 1.64 -4.94 -4.67
C LEU A 68 1.87 -4.59 -6.14
N GLY A 69 2.66 -3.56 -6.44
CA GLY A 69 3.02 -3.21 -7.81
C GLY A 69 3.65 -4.39 -8.55
N GLN A 70 4.59 -5.11 -7.92
CA GLN A 70 5.22 -6.30 -8.48
C GLN A 70 4.27 -7.50 -8.60
N ALA A 71 3.42 -7.73 -7.60
CA ALA A 71 2.43 -8.81 -7.60
C ALA A 71 1.39 -8.64 -8.73
N LEU A 72 1.07 -7.40 -9.07
CA LEU A 72 0.22 -7.04 -10.21
C LEU A 72 0.94 -7.15 -11.57
N GLY A 73 2.23 -7.51 -11.60
CA GLY A 73 3.02 -7.64 -12.82
C GLY A 73 3.79 -6.38 -13.22
N GLY A 74 3.72 -5.32 -12.40
CA GLY A 74 4.50 -4.11 -12.59
C GLY A 74 5.98 -4.26 -12.23
N LYS A 75 6.73 -3.20 -12.53
CA LYS A 75 8.17 -3.07 -12.26
C LYS A 75 8.40 -2.02 -11.17
N THR A 76 9.45 -2.23 -10.42
CA THR A 76 10.00 -1.25 -9.47
C THR A 76 11.37 -0.80 -9.94
N PHE A 77 11.72 0.44 -9.67
CA PHE A 77 13.03 0.98 -10.00
C PHE A 77 13.61 1.76 -8.81
N LYS A 78 14.94 1.81 -8.74
CA LYS A 78 15.64 2.60 -7.74
C LYS A 78 15.63 4.07 -8.15
N THR A 79 15.11 4.92 -7.29
CA THR A 79 15.13 6.38 -7.46
C THR A 79 16.55 6.94 -7.26
N LYS A 80 16.84 8.13 -7.80
CA LYS A 80 18.18 8.72 -7.74
C LYS A 80 18.58 9.15 -6.32
N LEU A 81 17.65 9.73 -5.57
CA LEU A 81 17.88 10.29 -4.22
C LEU A 81 16.99 9.67 -3.14
N GLY A 82 15.96 8.93 -3.52
CA GLY A 82 14.89 8.52 -2.61
C GLY A 82 14.08 9.69 -2.06
N HIS A 83 13.06 9.37 -1.28
CA HIS A 83 12.29 10.32 -0.50
C HIS A 83 12.47 9.99 0.98
N HIS A 84 13.07 10.93 1.70
CA HIS A 84 13.46 10.78 3.10
C HIS A 84 13.14 12.10 3.84
N GLY A 85 11.94 12.21 4.39
CA GLY A 85 11.50 13.45 5.04
C GLY A 85 10.00 13.50 5.33
N GLY A 86 9.60 14.48 6.15
CA GLY A 86 8.20 14.71 6.56
C GLY A 86 7.52 15.89 5.86
N ASN A 87 8.07 16.36 4.75
CA ASN A 87 7.62 17.57 4.04
C ASN A 87 7.33 17.32 2.55
N HIS A 88 7.17 16.06 2.14
CA HIS A 88 6.91 15.72 0.74
C HIS A 88 5.44 15.92 0.39
N GLN A 89 5.15 16.78 -0.58
CA GLN A 89 3.81 17.01 -1.06
C GLN A 89 3.36 15.89 -2.00
N VAL A 90 2.21 15.30 -1.70
CA VAL A 90 1.58 14.26 -2.52
C VAL A 90 0.18 14.71 -2.89
N CYS A 91 -0.17 14.61 -4.17
CA CYS A 91 -1.52 14.92 -4.64
C CYS A 91 -2.32 13.64 -4.84
N ASN A 92 -3.48 13.57 -4.22
CA ASN A 92 -4.52 12.59 -4.55
C ASN A 92 -5.18 13.02 -5.86
N LEU A 93 -5.00 12.24 -6.92
CA LEU A 93 -5.49 12.55 -8.27
C LEU A 93 -7.02 12.44 -8.39
N ARG A 94 -7.69 11.71 -7.50
CA ARG A 94 -9.14 11.55 -7.52
C ARG A 94 -9.87 12.77 -6.96
N SER A 95 -9.30 13.39 -5.93
CA SER A 95 -9.91 14.54 -5.24
C SER A 95 -9.24 15.88 -5.57
N GLY A 96 -8.00 15.86 -6.08
CA GLY A 96 -7.16 17.05 -6.21
C GLY A 96 -6.59 17.54 -4.87
N HIS A 97 -6.81 16.81 -3.77
CA HIS A 97 -6.30 17.18 -2.45
C HIS A 97 -4.79 16.94 -2.37
N VAL A 98 -4.08 17.84 -1.71
CA VAL A 98 -2.63 17.74 -1.47
C VAL A 98 -2.37 17.50 0.00
N GLU A 99 -1.61 16.44 0.29
CA GLU A 99 -1.19 16.04 1.62
C GLU A 99 0.31 16.33 1.78
N ILE A 100 0.72 16.80 2.96
CA ILE A 100 2.12 16.73 3.34
C ILE A 100 2.36 15.34 3.93
N SER A 101 3.35 14.61 3.43
CA SER A 101 3.56 13.19 3.75
C SER A 101 4.93 12.91 4.36
N ALA A 102 4.97 11.87 5.19
CA ALA A 102 6.21 11.24 5.66
C ALA A 102 6.66 10.16 4.67
N GLN A 103 7.88 10.29 4.14
CA GLN A 103 8.44 9.35 3.17
C GLN A 103 9.82 8.85 3.63
N ASN A 104 10.05 7.56 3.42
CA ASN A 104 11.32 6.89 3.69
C ASN A 104 11.51 5.70 2.74
N HIS A 105 11.79 5.97 1.46
CA HIS A 105 11.97 4.92 0.45
C HIS A 105 12.98 5.32 -0.63
N ASN A 106 13.58 4.31 -1.24
CA ASN A 106 14.53 4.46 -2.35
C ASN A 106 14.03 3.86 -3.66
N TYR A 107 12.88 3.19 -3.64
CA TYR A 107 12.30 2.50 -4.79
C TYR A 107 10.89 3.02 -5.05
N ALA A 108 10.52 3.11 -6.32
CA ALA A 108 9.18 3.49 -6.74
C ALA A 108 8.64 2.46 -7.73
N VAL A 109 7.32 2.35 -7.80
CA VAL A 109 6.62 1.57 -8.83
C VAL A 109 6.57 2.38 -10.12
N ASP A 110 6.86 1.73 -11.25
CA ASP A 110 6.66 2.32 -12.58
C ASP A 110 5.19 2.13 -13.01
N PRO A 111 4.37 3.20 -13.04
CA PRO A 111 2.96 3.07 -13.37
C PRO A 111 2.72 2.63 -14.81
N ALA A 112 3.64 2.90 -15.75
CA ALA A 112 3.50 2.50 -17.15
C ALA A 112 3.67 0.98 -17.35
N SER A 113 4.19 0.28 -16.32
CA SER A 113 4.38 -1.17 -16.34
C SER A 113 3.21 -1.96 -15.75
N LEU A 114 2.22 -1.28 -15.15
CA LEU A 114 1.08 -1.92 -14.51
C LEU A 114 0.03 -2.36 -15.54
N PRO A 115 -0.74 -3.42 -15.26
CA PRO A 115 -1.81 -3.87 -16.15
C PRO A 115 -2.96 -2.87 -16.19
N GLU A 116 -3.81 -3.01 -17.22
CA GLU A 116 -5.05 -2.25 -17.35
C GLU A 116 -5.95 -2.44 -16.12
N GLY A 117 -6.65 -1.36 -15.72
CA GLY A 117 -7.54 -1.35 -14.55
C GLY A 117 -6.86 -0.98 -13.23
N VAL A 118 -5.53 -0.95 -13.18
CA VAL A 118 -4.80 -0.38 -12.05
C VAL A 118 -4.70 1.13 -12.21
N GLU A 119 -5.18 1.86 -11.21
CA GLU A 119 -5.22 3.31 -11.20
C GLU A 119 -4.07 3.87 -10.36
N VAL A 120 -3.37 4.87 -10.88
CA VAL A 120 -2.51 5.74 -10.06
C VAL A 120 -3.41 6.70 -9.30
N THR A 121 -3.41 6.59 -7.97
CA THR A 121 -4.27 7.42 -7.12
C THR A 121 -3.54 8.61 -6.55
N HIS A 122 -2.23 8.50 -6.34
CA HIS A 122 -1.42 9.55 -5.76
C HIS A 122 -0.11 9.73 -6.52
N VAL A 123 0.34 10.98 -6.62
CA VAL A 123 1.64 11.33 -7.21
C VAL A 123 2.42 12.27 -6.31
N ASN A 124 3.73 12.08 -6.23
CA ASN A 124 4.61 13.03 -5.56
C ASN A 124 4.77 14.28 -6.43
N LEU A 125 4.52 15.45 -5.86
CA LEU A 125 4.54 16.70 -6.63
C LEU A 125 5.95 17.21 -6.96
N ASN A 126 6.99 16.71 -6.28
CA ASN A 126 8.36 17.13 -6.53
C ASN A 126 8.95 16.50 -7.80
N ASP A 127 8.61 15.25 -8.08
CA ASP A 127 9.25 14.46 -9.16
C ASP A 127 8.26 13.68 -10.04
N GLY A 128 6.97 13.72 -9.75
CA GLY A 128 5.93 13.00 -10.50
C GLY A 128 5.92 11.48 -10.26
N SER A 129 6.68 10.98 -9.27
CA SER A 129 6.72 9.55 -8.96
C SER A 129 5.37 9.04 -8.45
N CYS A 130 5.07 7.77 -8.75
CA CYS A 130 3.87 7.10 -8.28
C CYS A 130 3.90 6.98 -6.75
N ALA A 131 2.90 7.58 -6.09
CA ALA A 131 2.79 7.62 -4.63
C ALA A 131 1.61 6.80 -4.09
N GLY A 132 0.76 6.25 -4.95
CA GLY A 132 -0.36 5.41 -4.54
C GLY A 132 -1.06 4.74 -5.71
N LEU A 133 -1.60 3.55 -5.44
CA LEU A 133 -2.33 2.76 -6.43
C LEU A 133 -3.71 2.34 -5.89
N ALA A 134 -4.61 2.04 -6.80
CA ALA A 134 -5.81 1.26 -6.50
C ALA A 134 -6.12 0.29 -7.64
N TYR A 135 -6.69 -0.85 -7.31
CA TYR A 135 -7.27 -1.76 -8.29
C TYR A 135 -8.67 -2.18 -7.82
N PRO A 136 -9.71 -1.44 -8.22
CA PRO A 136 -11.08 -1.66 -7.72
C PRO A 136 -11.58 -3.09 -7.96
N ALA A 137 -11.26 -3.69 -9.10
CA ALA A 137 -11.67 -5.05 -9.45
C ALA A 137 -11.13 -6.13 -8.50
N GLN A 138 -10.07 -5.83 -7.73
CA GLN A 138 -9.46 -6.76 -6.77
C GLN A 138 -9.46 -6.23 -5.33
N ASN A 139 -10.19 -5.13 -5.05
CA ASN A 139 -10.21 -4.47 -3.75
C ASN A 139 -8.81 -4.12 -3.21
N ILE A 140 -7.95 -3.56 -4.06
CA ILE A 140 -6.58 -3.18 -3.69
C ILE A 140 -6.50 -1.66 -3.54
N MET A 141 -5.83 -1.21 -2.49
CA MET A 141 -5.29 0.15 -2.37
C MET A 141 -3.86 0.12 -1.86
N SER A 142 -3.06 1.14 -2.15
CA SER A 142 -1.72 1.26 -1.59
C SER A 142 -1.20 2.69 -1.61
N LEU A 143 -0.30 3.00 -0.68
CA LEU A 143 0.42 4.27 -0.59
C LEU A 143 1.92 4.01 -0.45
N GLN A 144 2.74 4.76 -1.19
CA GLN A 144 4.20 4.66 -1.15
C GLN A 144 4.78 5.35 0.09
N TYR A 145 4.04 6.28 0.68
CA TYR A 145 4.39 7.03 1.87
C TYR A 145 3.75 6.43 3.13
N HIS A 146 4.07 6.99 4.30
CA HIS A 146 3.70 6.48 5.61
C HIS A 146 2.52 7.24 6.20
N PRO A 147 1.26 6.80 5.99
CA PRO A 147 0.09 7.44 6.59
C PRO A 147 0.08 7.28 8.12
N GLU A 148 0.83 6.35 8.67
CA GLU A 148 1.03 6.22 10.12
C GLU A 148 1.95 7.29 10.72
N ALA A 149 2.67 8.02 9.87
CA ALA A 149 3.67 9.02 10.24
C ALA A 149 4.67 8.50 11.31
N SER A 150 5.01 9.35 12.29
CA SER A 150 5.88 9.04 13.43
C SER A 150 7.36 8.76 13.08
N PRO A 151 8.15 9.80 12.74
CA PRO A 151 7.78 11.23 12.75
C PRO A 151 7.09 11.68 11.45
N GLY A 152 6.33 12.78 11.51
CA GLY A 152 5.73 13.39 10.32
C GLY A 152 4.34 13.98 10.56
N PRO A 153 3.74 14.60 9.52
CA PRO A 153 2.37 15.11 9.54
C PRO A 153 1.31 14.00 9.52
N HIS A 154 0.10 14.32 9.98
CA HIS A 154 -1.05 13.41 10.08
C HIS A 154 -2.08 13.60 8.96
N ASP A 155 -1.73 14.36 7.92
CA ASP A 155 -2.62 14.70 6.80
C ASP A 155 -3.21 13.46 6.10
N SER A 156 -2.47 12.34 6.16
CA SER A 156 -2.78 11.10 5.45
C SER A 156 -3.46 10.02 6.31
N ASP A 157 -3.82 10.31 7.56
CA ASP A 157 -4.44 9.35 8.49
C ASP A 157 -5.76 8.75 7.92
N ASN A 158 -6.45 9.49 7.05
CA ASN A 158 -7.69 9.09 6.38
C ASN A 158 -7.55 7.80 5.55
N ALA A 159 -6.34 7.45 5.10
CA ALA A 159 -6.09 6.22 4.35
C ALA A 159 -6.51 4.96 5.12
N PHE A 160 -6.39 4.96 6.45
CA PHE A 160 -6.85 3.85 7.28
C PHE A 160 -8.37 3.74 7.33
N GLN A 161 -9.07 4.88 7.37
CA GLN A 161 -10.54 4.91 7.29
C GLN A 161 -11.01 4.41 5.92
N GLU A 162 -10.34 4.80 4.83
CA GLU A 162 -10.66 4.30 3.48
C GLU A 162 -10.53 2.78 3.37
N PHE A 163 -9.48 2.21 3.97
CA PHE A 163 -9.28 0.76 4.00
C PHE A 163 -10.37 0.04 4.80
N ILE A 164 -10.82 0.61 5.91
CA ILE A 164 -11.93 0.06 6.70
C ILE A 164 -13.23 0.06 5.90
N GLU A 165 -13.53 1.15 5.20
CA GLU A 165 -14.70 1.22 4.33
C GLU A 165 -14.59 0.26 3.13
N LEU A 166 -13.38 0.00 2.64
CA LEU A 166 -13.14 -1.05 1.64
C LEU A 166 -13.45 -2.45 2.20
N MET A 167 -13.01 -2.76 3.42
CA MET A 167 -13.32 -4.02 4.10
C MET A 167 -14.82 -4.22 4.33
N LYS A 168 -15.54 -3.18 4.76
CA LYS A 168 -16.99 -3.23 4.96
C LYS A 168 -17.73 -3.51 3.65
N ARG A 169 -17.42 -2.76 2.59
CA ARG A 169 -18.04 -2.94 1.26
C ARG A 169 -17.79 -4.33 0.69
N ALA A 170 -16.59 -4.88 0.88
CA ALA A 170 -16.29 -6.23 0.41
C ALA A 170 -17.17 -7.29 1.10
N LYS A 171 -17.42 -7.14 2.41
CA LYS A 171 -18.32 -8.03 3.16
C LYS A 171 -19.77 -7.94 2.71
N GLU A 172 -20.26 -6.74 2.38
CA GLU A 172 -21.64 -6.53 1.92
C GLU A 172 -21.91 -7.17 0.56
N ASN A 173 -20.87 -7.34 -0.26
CA ASN A 173 -20.95 -7.96 -1.58
C ASN A 173 -20.74 -9.49 -1.58
N THR A 174 -20.57 -10.12 -0.41
CA THR A 174 -20.37 -11.58 -0.26
C THR A 174 -21.59 -12.25 0.37
#